data_AF-A0A1G3HQZ5-F1
#
_entry.id   AF-A0A1G3HQZ5-F1
#
_cell.length_a   1.000
_cell.length_b   1.000
_cell.length_c   1.000
_cell.angle_alpha   90.00
_cell.angle_beta   90.00
_cell.angle_gamma   90.00
#
_symmetry.space_group_name_H-M   'P 1'
#
loop_
_entity.id
_entity.type
_entity.pdbx_description
1 polymer ?
#
loop_
_entity_poly.entity_id
_entity_poly.type
_entity_poly.pdbx_seq_one_letter_code
_entity_poly.pdbx_strand_id
1 'polypeptide(L)' 'MTKAKVTFEDVGVTVTVPAGTRLIEISEKVGAGITYGCREGDCCTCLTNIVSGHENLAAPSLLEDQV' A
#
# COMPACT_ATOMS: atom_id res chain seq x y z
N MET A 1 -15.89 0.42 12.71
CA MET A 1 -14.59 0.53 12.03
C MET A 1 -14.82 0.35 10.54
N THR A 2 -14.50 1.36 9.73
CA THR A 2 -14.66 1.28 8.28
C THR A 2 -13.65 0.28 7.71
N LYS A 3 -14.12 -0.63 6.85
CA LYS A 3 -13.28 -1.64 6.18
C LYS A 3 -13.17 -1.29 4.70
N ALA A 4 -12.03 -1.60 4.11
CA ALA A 4 -11.78 -1.46 2.69
C ALA A 4 -11.39 -2.83 2.10
N LYS A 5 -11.63 -2.98 0.80
CA LYS A 5 -11.10 -4.13 0.03
C LYS A 5 -9.87 -3.67 -0.73
N VAL A 6 -8.80 -4.45 -0.63
CA VAL A 6 -7.54 -4.21 -1.33
C VAL A 6 -7.26 -5.43 -2.18
N THR A 7 -6.97 -5.22 -3.47
CA THR A 7 -6.58 -6.28 -4.40
C THR A 7 -5.11 -6.10 -4.77
N PHE A 8 -4.33 -7.16 -4.57
CA PHE A 8 -2.95 -7.23 -5.05
C PHE A 8 -2.97 -7.91 -6.42
N GLU A 9 -2.84 -7.11 -7.48
CA GLU A 9 -3.01 -7.56 -8.87
C GLU A 9 -2.04 -8.67 -9.27
N ASP A 10 -0.76 -8.53 -8.89
CA ASP A 10 0.31 -9.49 -9.24
C ASP A 10 0.04 -10.93 -8.77
N VAL A 11 -0.63 -11.07 -7.63
CA VAL A 11 -0.98 -12.38 -7.04
C VAL A 11 -2.47 -12.71 -7.14
N GLY A 12 -3.30 -11.83 -7.70
CA GLY A 12 -4.74 -12.03 -7.84
C GLY A 12 -5.50 -12.20 -6.52
N VAL A 13 -4.99 -11.69 -5.40
CA VAL A 13 -5.58 -11.85 -4.06
C VAL A 13 -6.28 -10.56 -3.62
N THR A 14 -7.53 -10.69 -3.19
CA THR A 14 -8.29 -9.60 -2.54
C THR A 14 -8.48 -9.88 -1.06
N VAL A 15 -8.20 -8.89 -0.23
CA VAL A 15 -8.38 -8.96 1.23
C VAL A 15 -9.19 -7.79 1.75
N THR A 16 -9.85 -8.00 2.90
CA THR A 16 -10.58 -6.94 3.60
C THR A 16 -9.77 -6.47 4.79
N VAL A 17 -9.46 -5.18 4.84
CA VAL A 17 -8.59 -4.56 5.86
C VAL A 17 -9.32 -3.41 6.54
N PRO A 18 -9.02 -3.10 7.81
CA PRO A 18 -9.53 -1.89 8.44
C PRO A 18 -8.91 -0.64 7.79
N ALA A 19 -9.63 0.48 7.80
CA ALA A 19 -9.08 1.76 7.35
C ALA A 19 -7.83 2.14 8.18
N GLY A 20 -6.83 2.73 7.53
CA GLY A 20 -5.53 3.05 8.13
C GLY A 20 -4.50 1.92 8.11
N THR A 21 -4.85 0.74 7.57
CA THR A 21 -3.88 -0.34 7.37
C THR A 21 -2.84 0.05 6.32
N ARG A 22 -1.56 -0.23 6.59
CA ARG A 22 -0.48 0.00 5.63
C ARG A 22 -0.42 -1.16 4.62
N LEU A 23 -0.31 -0.85 3.33
CA LEU A 23 -0.28 -1.85 2.27
C LEU A 23 0.91 -2.83 2.40
N ILE A 24 2.07 -2.33 2.83
CA ILE A 24 3.30 -3.13 3.05
C ILE A 24 3.12 -4.25 4.09
N GLU A 25 2.26 -4.06 5.10
CA GLU A 25 2.04 -5.09 6.14
C GLU A 25 1.14 -6.22 5.64
N ILE A 26 0.29 -5.92 4.67
CA ILE A 26 -0.67 -6.87 4.12
C ILE A 26 -0.05 -7.60 2.94
N SER A 27 0.78 -6.94 2.13
CA SER A 27 1.48 -7.57 1.02
C SER A 27 2.31 -8.78 1.44
N GLU A 28 2.98 -8.71 2.60
CA GLU A 28 3.72 -9.86 3.15
C GLU A 28 2.80 -11.01 3.52
N LYS A 29 1.65 -10.73 4.14
CA LYS A 29 0.70 -11.75 4.59
C LYS A 29 0.02 -12.49 3.44
N VAL A 30 -0.11 -11.85 2.28
CA VAL A 30 -0.77 -12.43 1.09
C VAL A 30 0.23 -12.90 0.04
N GLY A 31 1.53 -12.78 0.30
CA GLY A 31 2.58 -13.20 -0.64
C GLY A 31 2.77 -12.27 -1.85
N ALA A 32 2.22 -11.05 -1.83
CA ALA A 32 2.41 -10.07 -2.90
C ALA A 32 3.79 -9.39 -2.86
N GLY A 33 4.48 -9.42 -1.71
CA GLY A 33 5.92 -9.14 -1.67
C GLY A 33 6.35 -7.70 -1.98
N ILE A 34 5.58 -6.67 -1.60
CA ILE A 34 6.07 -5.28 -1.67
C ILE A 34 7.30 -5.16 -0.77
N THR A 35 8.46 -4.90 -1.37
CA THR A 35 9.71 -4.73 -0.64
C THR A 35 9.68 -3.39 0.08
N TYR A 36 10.15 -3.31 1.33
CA TYR A 36 10.19 -2.04 2.07
C TYR A 36 11.43 -1.97 2.97
N GLY A 37 11.89 -0.74 3.25
CA GLY A 37 13.05 -0.48 4.10
C GLY A 37 12.74 0.52 5.21
N CYS A 38 12.69 1.81 4.88
CA CYS A 38 12.65 2.89 5.86
C CYS A 38 11.34 3.00 6.68
N ARG A 39 10.18 2.60 6.14
CA ARG A 39 8.84 2.78 6.74
C ARG A 39 8.46 4.23 7.09
N GLU A 40 9.24 5.20 6.60
CA GLU A 40 9.07 6.64 6.85
C GLU A 40 8.89 7.46 5.56
N GLY A 41 8.87 6.81 4.38
CA GLY A 41 8.55 7.46 3.10
C GLY A 41 9.74 8.06 2.34
N ASP A 42 10.98 7.79 2.74
CA ASP A 42 12.19 8.42 2.15
C ASP A 42 12.93 7.52 1.13
N CYS A 43 13.08 6.21 1.41
CA CYS A 43 13.96 5.35 0.62
C CYS A 43 13.40 4.84 -0.72
N CYS A 44 12.13 5.12 -1.02
CA CYS A 44 11.42 4.68 -2.24
C CYS A 44 11.34 3.16 -2.51
N THR A 45 11.84 2.29 -1.61
CA THR A 45 11.85 0.84 -1.84
C THR A 45 10.46 0.23 -1.98
N CYS A 46 9.46 0.80 -1.28
CA CYS A 46 8.07 0.35 -1.30
C CYS A 46 7.20 1.04 -2.34
N LEU A 47 7.80 1.74 -3.30
CA LEU A 47 7.07 2.37 -4.39
C LEU A 47 6.21 1.30 -5.10
N THR A 48 4.94 1.62 -5.30
CA THR A 48 3.98 0.72 -5.94
C THR A 48 3.03 1.53 -6.80
N ASN A 49 2.47 0.88 -7.83
CA ASN A 49 1.53 1.53 -8.73
C ASN A 49 0.09 1.24 -8.29
N ILE A 50 -0.71 2.30 -8.09
CA ILE A 50 -2.13 2.17 -7.79
C ILE A 50 -2.92 2.15 -9.10
N VAL A 51 -3.39 0.96 -9.50
CA VAL A 51 -4.15 0.77 -10.74
C VAL A 51 -5.54 1.42 -10.67
N SER A 52 -6.18 1.39 -9.49
CA SER A 52 -7.47 2.05 -9.23
C SER A 52 -7.69 2.31 -7.75
N GLY A 53 -8.58 3.26 -7.42
CA GLY A 53 -8.99 3.54 -6.04
C GLY A 53 -8.08 4.49 -5.27
N HIS A 54 -7.29 5.32 -5.96
CA HIS A 54 -6.39 6.31 -5.35
C HIS A 54 -7.12 7.27 -4.40
N GLU A 55 -8.39 7.60 -4.69
CA GLU A 55 -9.22 8.44 -3.83
C GLU A 55 -9.50 7.86 -2.43
N ASN A 56 -9.23 6.57 -2.21
CA ASN A 56 -9.38 5.91 -0.92
C ASN A 56 -8.12 5.98 -0.06
N LEU A 57 -7.01 6.51 -0.60
CA LEU A 57 -5.73 6.66 0.08
C LEU A 57 -5.56 8.08 0.61
N ALA A 58 -4.69 8.23 1.61
CA ALA A 58 -4.21 9.54 1.99
C ALA A 58 -3.39 10.13 0.84
N ALA A 59 -3.39 11.46 0.72
CA ALA A 59 -2.47 12.13 -0.20
C ALA A 59 -1.01 11.82 0.19
N PRO A 60 -0.10 11.73 -0.79
CA PRO A 60 1.33 11.61 -0.51
C PRO A 60 1.79 12.69 0.46
N SER A 61 2.68 12.32 1.39
CA SER A 61 3.36 13.29 2.24
C SER A 61 4.33 14.16 1.44
N LEU A 62 4.79 15.27 2.02
CA LEU A 62 5.80 16.13 1.39
C LEU A 62 7.09 15.38 1.06
N LEU A 63 7.46 14.34 1.82
CA LEU A 63 8.64 13.52 1.56
C LEU A 63 8.40 12.57 0.38
N GLU A 64 7.23 11.94 0.33
CA GLU A 64 6.86 11.01 -0.75
C GLU A 64 6.64 11.72 -2.10
N ASP A 65 6.31 13.02 -2.09
CA ASP A 65 6.10 13.83 -3.30
C ASP A 65 7.41 14.34 -3.94
N GLN A 66 8.57 14.18 -3.27
CA GLN A 66 9.85 14.72 -3.77
C GLN A 66 10.50 13.87 -4.88
N VAL A 67 9.85 12.78 -5.30
CA VAL A 67 10.41 11.76 -6.21
C VAL A 67 9.57 11.53 -7.46
#